data_AF-C0FXN5-F1
#
_entry.id   AF-C0FXN5-F1
#
_cell.length_a   1.000
_cell.length_b   1.000
_cell.length_c   1.000
_cell.angle_alpha   90.00
_cell.angle_beta   90.00
_cell.angle_gamma   90.00
#
_symmetry.space_group_name_H-M   'P 1'
#
loop_
_entity.id
_entity.type
_entity.pdbx_description
1 polymer ?
#
loop_
_entity_poly.entity_id
_entity_poly.type
_entity_poly.pdbx_seq_one_letter_code
_entity_poly.pdbx_strand_id
1 'polypeptide(L)' 'MQGKIVKGISGFYYVHVGEPGIYECKAKGAFRNQKIKPLVGDDVEIAIVDEETKKETLKKSCRGKMN' A
#
# COMPACT_ATOMS: atom_id res chain seq x y z
N MET A 1 3.58 8.05 -4.36
CA MET A 1 4.00 7.04 -5.36
C MET A 1 2.89 6.03 -5.55
N GLN A 2 2.69 5.54 -6.76
CA GLN A 2 1.72 4.49 -7.06
C GLN A 2 2.47 3.17 -7.25
N GLY A 3 1.89 2.09 -6.78
CA GLY A 3 2.45 0.76 -6.96
C GLY A 3 1.42 -0.32 -6.70
N LYS A 4 1.88 -1.57 -6.73
CA LYS A 4 1.03 -2.74 -6.59
C LYS A 4 1.35 -3.50 -5.32
N ILE A 5 0.34 -3.91 -4.57
CA ILE A 5 0.56 -4.78 -3.41
C ILE A 5 1.07 -6.13 -3.91
N VAL A 6 2.28 -6.49 -3.50
CA VAL A 6 2.89 -7.80 -3.82
C VAL A 6 2.76 -8.79 -2.67
N LYS A 7 2.71 -8.30 -1.43
CA LYS A 7 2.63 -9.17 -0.24
C LYS A 7 1.96 -8.47 0.92
N GLY A 8 1.21 -9.20 1.73
CA GLY A 8 0.66 -8.72 3.00
C GLY A 8 1.06 -9.65 4.13
N ILE A 9 1.74 -9.16 5.17
CA ILE A 9 2.18 -9.94 6.33
C ILE A 9 1.76 -9.22 7.61
N SER A 10 0.92 -9.85 8.44
CA SER A 10 0.58 -9.36 9.80
C SER A 10 0.19 -7.87 9.90
N GLY A 11 -0.51 -7.33 8.90
CA GLY A 11 -0.93 -5.92 8.85
C GLY A 11 0.05 -4.96 8.17
N PHE A 12 1.18 -5.46 7.69
CA PHE A 12 2.09 -4.79 6.78
C PHE A 12 1.79 -5.20 5.34
N TYR A 13 1.87 -4.25 4.42
CA TYR A 13 1.67 -4.46 2.99
C TYR A 13 2.91 -4.00 2.24
N TYR A 14 3.47 -4.88 1.43
CA TYR A 14 4.60 -4.61 0.56
C TYR A 14 4.07 -4.14 -0.78
N VAL A 15 4.46 -2.93 -1.16
CA VAL A 15 4.04 -2.28 -2.41
C VAL A 15 5.26 -2.16 -3.31
N HIS A 16 5.12 -2.68 -4.52
CA HIS A 16 6.12 -2.56 -5.56
C HIS A 16 5.80 -1.34 -6.43
N VAL A 17 6.69 -0.34 -6.46
CA VAL A 17 6.51 0.92 -7.21
C VAL A 17 7.43 1.01 -8.44
N GLY A 18 7.89 -0.13 -8.97
CA GLY A 18 8.89 -0.24 -10.05
C GLY A 18 10.27 -0.68 -9.54
N GLU A 19 11.23 -0.88 -10.44
CA GLU A 19 12.61 -1.24 -10.04
C GLU A 19 13.38 -0.03 -9.46
N PRO A 20 14.09 -0.18 -8.32
CA PRO A 20 14.19 -1.31 -7.38
C PRO A 20 13.39 -1.07 -6.08
N GLY A 21 12.27 -0.35 -6.16
CA GLY A 21 11.56 0.16 -4.99
C GLY A 21 10.46 -0.78 -4.49
N ILE A 22 10.77 -1.66 -3.55
CA ILE A 22 9.76 -2.32 -2.70
C ILE A 22 9.64 -1.53 -1.40
N TYR A 23 8.42 -1.09 -1.10
CA TYR A 23 8.13 -0.29 0.09
C TYR A 23 7.23 -1.05 1.05
N GLU A 24 7.57 -0.97 2.34
CA GLU A 24 6.74 -1.53 3.40
C GLU A 24 5.79 -0.45 3.92
N CYS A 25 4.50 -0.68 3.73
CA CYS A 25 3.43 0.21 4.19
C CYS A 25 2.69 -0.43 5.35
N LYS A 26 2.44 0.34 6.41
CA LYS A 26 1.54 -0.08 7.49
C LYS A 26 0.15 0.47 7.23
N ALA A 27 -0.85 -0.41 7.17
CA ALA A 27 -2.24 0.06 7.10
C ALA A 27 -2.62 0.72 8.42
N LYS A 28 -2.79 2.05 8.42
CA LYS A 28 -3.44 2.74 9.55
C LYS A 28 -4.90 2.30 9.65
N GLY A 29 -5.46 2.34 10.86
CA GLY A 29 -6.85 1.95 11.13
C GLY A 29 -7.93 2.65 10.27
N ALA A 30 -7.56 3.68 9.52
CA ALA A 30 -8.40 4.32 8.51
C ALA A 30 -8.94 3.35 7.44
N PHE A 31 -8.21 2.28 7.08
CA PHE A 31 -8.73 1.27 6.12
C PHE A 31 -9.89 0.45 6.68
N ARG A 32 -9.89 0.18 8.00
CA ARG A 32 -11.01 -0.47 8.68
C ARG A 32 -12.27 0.40 8.61
N ASN A 33 -12.13 1.71 8.80
CA ASN A 33 -13.27 2.64 8.69
C ASN A 33 -13.78 2.79 7.26
N GLN A 34 -12.89 2.76 6.26
CA GLN A 34 -13.28 2.85 4.85
C GLN A 34 -13.84 1.53 4.28
N LYS A 35 -13.84 0.42 5.05
CA LYS A 35 -14.21 -0.94 4.59
C LYS A 35 -13.45 -1.39 3.33
N ILE A 36 -12.30 -0.77 3.05
CA ILE A 36 -11.44 -1.13 1.94
C ILE A 36 -10.49 -2.21 2.45
N LYS A 37 -10.64 -3.41 1.90
CA LYS A 37 -9.70 -4.53 2.13
C LYS A 37 -8.66 -4.48 1.02
N PRO A 38 -7.40 -4.11 1.31
CA PRO A 38 -6.32 -4.19 0.33
C PRO A 38 -6.03 -5.66 0.04
N LEU A 39 -6.06 -6.06 -1.22
CA LEU A 39 -5.68 -7.41 -1.64
C LEU A 39 -4.36 -7.36 -2.39
N VAL A 40 -3.67 -8.49 -2.43
CA VAL A 40 -2.49 -8.65 -3.29
C VAL A 40 -2.94 -8.48 -4.75
N GLY A 41 -2.23 -7.66 -5.50
CA GLY A 41 -2.58 -7.28 -6.87
C GLY A 41 -3.36 -5.97 -7.00
N ASP A 42 -3.89 -5.40 -5.92
CA ASP A 42 -4.50 -4.06 -5.96
C ASP A 42 -3.46 -2.98 -6.21
N ASP A 43 -3.86 -1.98 -6.99
CA ASP A 43 -3.08 -0.77 -7.21
C ASP A 43 -3.33 0.20 -6.05
N VAL A 44 -2.24 0.64 -5.43
CA VAL A 44 -2.26 1.45 -4.22
C VAL A 44 -1.36 2.65 -4.35
N GLU A 45 -1.74 3.72 -3.66
CA GLU A 45 -0.95 4.93 -3.57
C GLU A 45 -0.36 5.03 -2.16
N ILE A 46 0.96 5.12 -2.12
CA ILE A 46 1.77 5.26 -0.91
C ILE A 46 2.34 6.67 -0.86
N ALA A 47 2.46 7.22 0.35
CA ALA A 47 3.08 8.51 0.57
C ALA A 47 4.26 8.36 1.55
N ILE A 48 5.42 8.82 1.08
CA ILE A 48 6.66 8.89 1.87
C ILE A 48 6.45 9.99 2.89
N VAL A 49 6.36 9.58 4.16
CA VAL A 49 6.26 10.53 5.28
C VAL A 49 7.65 10.83 5.83
N ASP A 50 8.60 9.89 5.68
CA ASP A 50 9.93 10.00 6.26
C ASP A 50 10.95 9.12 5.49
N GLU A 51 11.90 9.77 4.82
CA GLU A 51 12.89 9.10 3.93
C GLU A 51 13.95 8.30 4.71
N GLU A 52 14.20 8.65 5.97
CA GLU A 52 15.23 8.02 6.82
C GLU A 52 14.76 6.65 7.37
N THR A 53 13.45 6.49 7.62
CA THR A 53 12.92 5.30 8.28
C THR A 53 12.24 4.29 7.34
N LYS A 54 12.18 4.54 6.02
CA LYS A 54 11.40 3.74 5.04
C LYS A 54 9.95 3.48 5.49
N LYS A 55 9.38 4.37 6.31
CA LYS A 55 8.04 4.22 6.90
C LYS A 55 7.04 4.95 6.04
N GLU A 56 6.26 4.17 5.31
CA GLU A 56 5.26 4.68 4.37
C GLU A 56 3.85 4.57 4.95
N THR A 57 3.01 5.56 4.63
CA THR A 57 1.57 5.47 4.91
C THR A 57 0.82 5.10 3.64
N LEU A 58 0.04 4.00 3.71
CA LEU A 58 -0.89 3.64 2.63
C LEU A 58 -2.02 4.69 2.59
N LYS A 59 -2.17 5.39 1.47
CA LYS A 59 -3.11 6.51 1.36
C LYS A 59 -4.44 6.09 0.74
N LYS A 60 -4.37 5.32 -0.35
CA LYS A 60 -5.54 4.86 -1.11
C LYS A 60 -5.26 3.51 -1.75
N SER A 61 -6.30 2.68 -1.84
CA SER A 61 -6.30 1.49 -2.70
C SER A 61 -7.33 1.73 -3.79
N CYS A 62 -6.85 1.80 -5.02
CA CYS A 62 -7.65 1.83 -6.22
C CYS A 62 -7.93 0.37 -6.59
N ARG A 63 -9.09 -0.15 -6.21
CA ARG A 63 -9.57 -1.40 -6.80
C ARG A 63 -9.63 -1.19 -8.29
N GLY A 64 -8.90 -2.03 -9.04
CA GLY A 64 -9.13 -2.17 -10.46
C GLY A 64 -10.63 -2.34 -10.67
N LYS A 65 -11.24 -1.40 -11.40
CA LYS A 65 -12.65 -1.51 -11.77
C LYS A 65 -12.83 -2.88 -12.41
N MET A 66 -13.70 -3.70 -11.82
CA MET A 66 -14.35 -4.79 -12.54
C MET A 66 -14.95 -4.16 -13.81
N ASN A 67 -14.37 -4.48 -14.95
CA ASN A 67 -15.02 -4.45 -16.24
C ASN A 67 -15.35 -5.88 -16.61
#